data_AF-A0A0W8DIP9-F1
#
_entry.id   AF-A0A0W8DIP9-F1
#
_cell.length_a   1.000
_cell.length_b   1.000
_cell.length_c   1.000
_cell.angle_alpha   90.00
_cell.angle_beta   90.00
_cell.angle_gamma   90.00
#
_symmetry.space_group_name_H-M   'P 1'
#
loop_
_entity.id
_entity.type
_entity.pdbx_description
1 polymer ?
#
loop_
_entity_poly.entity_id
_entity_poly.type
_entity_poly.pdbx_seq_one_letter_code
_entity_poly.pdbx_strand_id
1 'polypeptide(L)'
;MDKVSAQNGIDSEMNYSTPCTTDNDCDFTTCAIRKNAISGYCIPTWYGISHAWAPASVLEKGPVCAVNFNGVVFHPIDVMGLVTDIYDDVKVSTIFTGSRYNGGNESMDAYGRSVEYSYRDVNPGFFHIAATNLLGKLNHTFIIDRYAGYGVWNQPVYGFEVIEQTSMTLQEAAQTFYRLNAYPWNDNASSIVHITANLLWNNDVDADVRDSILVMNSDPSATYEYLLELNKAEEIIGGEWLNKSNDNHPDFIWFPKGKPTSDTVTSIGLSYANVAMLLEKAAACSHST
;
A
#
# COMPACT_ATOMS: atom_id res chain seq x y z
N MET A 1 -1.68 -27.28 -3.38
CA MET A 1 -0.41 -26.59 -3.64
C MET A 1 -0.19 -26.29 -5.12
N ASP A 2 -0.38 -27.22 -6.06
CA ASP A 2 -0.19 -26.89 -7.50
C ASP A 2 -1.13 -25.81 -7.99
N LYS A 3 -2.42 -25.88 -7.62
CA LYS A 3 -3.39 -24.82 -7.91
C LYS A 3 -2.97 -23.44 -7.37
N VAL A 4 -2.46 -23.40 -6.13
CA VAL A 4 -1.93 -22.17 -5.51
C VAL A 4 -0.77 -21.63 -6.33
N SER A 5 0.17 -22.50 -6.72
CA SER A 5 1.33 -22.06 -7.50
C SER A 5 0.97 -21.60 -8.90
N ALA A 6 -0.02 -22.21 -9.54
CA ALA A 6 -0.48 -21.83 -10.87
C ALA A 6 -1.30 -20.53 -10.87
N GLN A 7 -1.96 -20.22 -9.74
CA GLN A 7 -2.69 -18.97 -9.56
C GLN A 7 -1.73 -17.82 -9.27
N ASN A 8 -0.93 -17.95 -8.20
CA ASN A 8 -0.23 -16.82 -7.56
C ASN A 8 1.25 -17.09 -7.23
N GLY A 9 1.80 -18.23 -7.64
CA GLY A 9 3.15 -18.67 -7.27
C GLY A 9 4.08 -18.84 -8.46
N ILE A 10 5.09 -19.70 -8.33
CA ILE A 10 6.14 -19.86 -9.35
C ILE A 10 5.57 -20.26 -10.72
N ASP A 11 4.62 -21.20 -10.72
CA ASP A 11 4.01 -21.70 -11.95
C ASP A 11 3.07 -20.69 -12.66
N SER A 12 2.66 -19.57 -12.03
CA SER A 12 1.90 -18.52 -12.71
C SER A 12 2.73 -17.82 -13.79
N GLU A 13 4.05 -17.78 -13.60
CA GLU A 13 5.00 -17.11 -14.48
C GLU A 13 5.53 -17.99 -15.61
N MET A 14 5.05 -19.25 -15.70
CA MET A 14 5.64 -20.23 -16.62
C MET A 14 5.62 -19.83 -18.09
N ASN A 15 4.68 -18.98 -18.50
CA ASN A 15 4.51 -18.53 -19.89
C ASN A 15 5.06 -17.12 -20.13
N TYR A 16 5.56 -16.45 -19.10
CA TYR A 16 5.94 -15.03 -19.14
C TYR A 16 7.40 -14.79 -18.75
N SER A 17 7.99 -15.71 -17.99
CA SER A 17 9.35 -15.59 -17.46
C SER A 17 10.33 -16.58 -18.10
N THR A 18 11.61 -16.21 -18.08
CA THR A 18 12.71 -17.06 -18.53
C THR A 18 12.85 -18.29 -17.62
N PRO A 19 12.88 -19.52 -18.15
CA PRO A 19 13.20 -20.72 -17.37
C PRO A 19 14.62 -20.67 -16.80
N CYS A 20 14.80 -21.14 -15.58
CA CYS A 20 16.08 -21.08 -14.89
C CYS A 20 16.35 -22.33 -14.04
N THR A 21 17.61 -22.54 -13.70
CA THR A 21 18.07 -23.55 -12.73
C THR A 21 18.93 -22.94 -11.61
N THR A 22 19.50 -21.76 -11.86
CA THR A 22 20.28 -20.98 -10.90
C THR A 22 20.03 -19.49 -11.12
N ASP A 23 20.38 -18.65 -10.15
CA ASP A 23 20.26 -17.19 -10.28
C ASP A 23 21.11 -16.59 -11.42
N ASN A 24 22.17 -17.29 -11.85
CA ASN A 24 22.99 -16.85 -12.98
C ASN A 24 22.25 -16.92 -14.33
N ASP A 25 21.13 -17.64 -14.39
CA ASP A 25 20.28 -17.71 -15.59
C ASP A 25 19.35 -16.48 -15.70
N CYS A 26 19.31 -15.64 -14.65
CA CYS A 26 18.41 -14.50 -14.53
C CYS A 26 19.19 -13.17 -14.55
N ASP A 27 18.64 -12.17 -15.25
CA ASP A 27 19.23 -10.82 -15.31
C ASP A 27 18.96 -10.03 -14.01
N PHE A 28 17.86 -9.28 -13.98
CA PHE A 28 17.46 -8.41 -12.86
C PHE A 28 16.43 -9.07 -11.91
N THR A 29 16.34 -10.39 -11.95
CA THR A 29 15.32 -11.20 -11.26
C THR A 29 15.96 -12.40 -10.57
N THR A 30 15.21 -13.13 -9.77
CA THR A 30 15.72 -14.28 -9.01
C THR A 30 15.15 -15.58 -9.56
N CYS A 31 15.97 -16.63 -9.58
CA CYS A 31 15.51 -17.95 -10.02
C CYS A 31 14.64 -18.60 -8.93
N ALA A 32 13.33 -18.53 -9.11
CA ALA A 32 12.38 -19.08 -8.15
C ALA A 32 12.05 -20.54 -8.50
N ILE A 33 12.43 -21.48 -7.63
CA ILE A 33 12.26 -22.93 -7.83
C ILE A 33 11.33 -23.49 -6.76
N ARG A 34 10.28 -24.21 -7.18
CA ARG A 34 9.35 -24.86 -6.24
C ARG A 34 10.09 -25.91 -5.40
N LYS A 35 9.61 -26.14 -4.18
CA LYS A 35 10.14 -27.22 -3.32
C LYS A 35 10.12 -28.56 -4.07
N ASN A 36 11.25 -29.24 -4.10
CA ASN A 36 11.49 -30.51 -4.81
C ASN A 36 11.52 -30.43 -6.34
N ALA A 37 11.49 -29.24 -6.94
CA ALA A 37 11.79 -29.06 -8.37
C ALA A 37 13.29 -28.83 -8.59
N ILE A 38 13.76 -29.05 -9.82
CA ILE A 38 15.16 -28.85 -10.23
C ILE A 38 15.35 -27.64 -11.15
N SER A 39 14.25 -27.00 -11.55
CA SER A 39 14.20 -25.83 -12.40
C SER A 39 12.98 -25.00 -12.05
N GLY A 40 12.98 -23.73 -12.43
CA GLY A 40 11.91 -22.78 -12.17
C GLY A 40 11.93 -21.64 -13.18
N TYR A 41 11.54 -20.44 -12.73
CA TYR A 41 11.44 -19.26 -13.58
C TYR A 41 12.09 -18.05 -12.92
N CYS A 42 12.64 -17.16 -13.74
CA CYS A 42 13.21 -15.87 -13.33
C CYS A 42 12.06 -14.90 -12.99
N ILE A 43 11.86 -14.64 -11.69
CA ILE A 43 10.72 -13.87 -11.18
C ILE A 43 11.22 -12.64 -10.41
N PRO A 44 10.67 -11.42 -10.67
CA PRO A 44 10.96 -10.25 -9.86
C PRO A 44 10.55 -10.46 -8.40
N THR A 45 11.45 -10.17 -7.46
CA THR A 45 11.22 -10.43 -6.03
C THR A 45 10.16 -9.53 -5.38
N TRP A 46 9.71 -8.50 -6.08
CA TRP A 46 8.61 -7.64 -5.64
C TRP A 46 7.23 -8.16 -6.04
N TYR A 47 7.14 -9.16 -6.93
CA TYR A 47 5.86 -9.78 -7.28
C TYR A 47 5.23 -10.39 -6.03
N GLY A 48 3.95 -10.14 -5.85
CA GLY A 48 3.20 -10.62 -4.71
C GLY A 48 1.80 -10.02 -4.66
N ILE A 49 1.12 -10.36 -3.58
CA ILE A 49 -0.31 -10.09 -3.40
C ILE A 49 -0.55 -8.99 -2.36
N SER A 50 0.29 -7.94 -2.34
CA SER A 50 0.14 -6.79 -1.44
C SER A 50 -1.22 -6.11 -1.57
N HIS A 51 -1.75 -6.08 -2.80
CA HIS A 51 -3.07 -5.56 -3.14
C HIS A 51 -4.22 -6.37 -2.51
N ALA A 52 -3.98 -7.63 -2.13
CA ALA A 52 -4.91 -8.49 -1.41
C ALA A 52 -4.70 -8.46 0.10
N TRP A 53 -3.44 -8.39 0.53
CA TRP A 53 -3.06 -8.32 1.95
C TRP A 53 -3.54 -7.01 2.60
N ALA A 54 -3.37 -5.88 1.90
CA ALA A 54 -3.75 -4.58 2.42
C ALA A 54 -5.25 -4.48 2.77
N PRO A 55 -6.22 -4.83 1.89
CA PRO A 55 -7.63 -4.80 2.25
C PRO A 55 -8.02 -5.86 3.28
N ALA A 56 -7.38 -7.04 3.27
CA ALA A 56 -7.60 -8.05 4.31
C ALA A 56 -7.18 -7.51 5.69
N SER A 57 -6.05 -6.80 5.78
CA SER A 57 -5.56 -6.18 7.01
C SER A 57 -6.47 -5.06 7.53
N VAL A 58 -7.17 -4.37 6.62
CA VAL A 58 -8.13 -3.30 6.97
C VAL A 58 -9.46 -3.87 7.46
N LEU A 59 -9.94 -4.96 6.85
CA LEU A 59 -11.30 -5.46 7.07
C LEU A 59 -11.38 -6.62 8.06
N GLU A 60 -10.36 -7.47 8.11
CA GLU A 60 -10.36 -8.67 8.92
C GLU A 60 -9.80 -8.44 10.32
N LYS A 61 -10.21 -9.28 11.26
CA LYS A 61 -9.61 -9.28 12.58
C LYS A 61 -8.23 -9.92 12.49
N GLY A 62 -7.23 -9.29 13.10
CA GLY A 62 -5.91 -9.87 13.21
C GLY A 62 -5.94 -11.19 13.99
N PRO A 63 -5.49 -12.33 13.42
CA PRO A 63 -5.30 -13.55 14.18
C PRO A 63 -4.10 -13.38 15.12
N VAL A 64 -4.26 -13.70 16.41
CA VAL A 64 -3.20 -13.50 17.43
C VAL A 64 -2.78 -14.78 18.15
N CYS A 65 -3.53 -15.86 17.97
CA CYS A 65 -3.28 -17.15 18.59
C CYS A 65 -3.37 -18.29 17.56
N ALA A 66 -2.57 -19.34 17.74
CA ALA A 66 -2.70 -20.56 16.95
C ALA A 66 -4.01 -21.30 17.25
N VAL A 67 -4.61 -21.90 16.22
CA VAL A 67 -5.89 -22.62 16.30
C VAL A 67 -5.71 -24.05 15.82
N ASN A 68 -6.08 -25.03 16.64
CA ASN A 68 -6.21 -26.41 16.19
C ASN A 68 -7.58 -26.60 15.53
N PHE A 69 -7.60 -27.11 14.30
CA PHE A 69 -8.82 -27.50 13.61
C PHE A 69 -8.60 -28.82 12.89
N ASN A 70 -9.40 -29.83 13.22
CA ASN A 70 -9.30 -31.20 12.68
C ASN A 70 -7.89 -31.82 12.78
N GLY A 71 -7.19 -31.55 13.89
CA GLY A 71 -5.85 -32.10 14.15
C GLY A 71 -4.71 -31.35 13.45
N VAL A 72 -5.00 -30.26 12.75
CA VAL A 72 -4.00 -29.36 12.16
C VAL A 72 -3.94 -28.08 12.99
N VAL A 73 -2.74 -27.66 13.38
CA VAL A 73 -2.50 -26.37 14.03
C VAL A 73 -2.27 -25.33 12.94
N PHE A 74 -3.12 -24.31 12.90
CA PHE A 74 -2.96 -23.12 12.08
C PHE A 74 -2.37 -22.01 12.94
N HIS A 75 -1.15 -21.59 12.65
CA HIS A 75 -0.55 -20.41 13.28
C HIS A 75 -1.19 -19.14 12.70
N PRO A 76 -1.11 -18.00 13.41
CA PRO A 76 -1.61 -16.73 12.90
C PRO A 76 -1.16 -16.41 11.47
N ILE A 77 0.12 -16.63 11.16
CA ILE A 77 0.69 -16.39 9.83
C ILE A 77 0.07 -17.28 8.75
N ASP A 78 -0.32 -18.53 9.08
CA ASP A 78 -1.01 -19.42 8.15
C ASP A 78 -2.39 -18.86 7.82
N VAL A 79 -3.13 -18.39 8.83
CA VAL A 79 -4.47 -17.82 8.66
C VAL A 79 -4.40 -16.51 7.87
N MET A 80 -3.39 -15.66 8.13
CA MET A 80 -3.11 -14.46 7.34
C MET A 80 -2.84 -14.79 5.86
N GLY A 81 -2.02 -15.81 5.60
CA GLY A 81 -1.76 -16.28 4.23
C GLY A 81 -3.02 -16.76 3.52
N LEU A 82 -3.85 -17.57 4.19
CA LEU A 82 -5.11 -18.08 3.64
C LEU A 82 -6.09 -16.95 3.31
N VAL A 83 -6.29 -15.98 4.20
CA VAL A 83 -7.23 -14.89 3.90
C VAL A 83 -6.70 -13.97 2.81
N THR A 84 -5.39 -13.74 2.77
CA THR A 84 -4.77 -12.93 1.71
C THR A 84 -4.99 -13.56 0.34
N ASP A 85 -4.81 -14.87 0.21
CA ASP A 85 -5.04 -15.60 -1.04
C ASP A 85 -6.51 -15.53 -1.51
N ILE A 86 -7.46 -15.49 -0.56
CA ILE A 86 -8.87 -15.23 -0.90
C ILE A 86 -9.05 -13.83 -1.50
N TYR A 87 -8.49 -12.80 -0.87
CA TYR A 87 -8.65 -11.41 -1.31
C TYR A 87 -8.00 -11.14 -2.68
N ASP A 88 -7.06 -11.97 -3.11
CA ASP A 88 -6.42 -11.90 -4.42
C ASP A 88 -7.34 -12.41 -5.55
N ASP A 89 -8.02 -13.55 -5.31
CA ASP A 89 -8.87 -14.17 -6.33
C ASP A 89 -10.25 -13.48 -6.46
N VAL A 90 -10.70 -12.77 -5.42
CA VAL A 90 -12.08 -12.31 -5.30
C VAL A 90 -12.18 -10.80 -5.53
N LYS A 91 -13.20 -10.40 -6.29
CA LYS A 91 -13.43 -8.99 -6.58
C LYS A 91 -14.08 -8.28 -5.41
N VAL A 92 -13.28 -7.64 -4.57
CA VAL A 92 -13.77 -6.70 -3.56
C VAL A 92 -14.01 -5.34 -4.20
N SER A 93 -15.18 -4.74 -3.94
CA SER A 93 -15.48 -3.39 -4.44
C SER A 93 -14.61 -2.36 -3.72
N THR A 94 -14.00 -1.43 -4.45
CA THR A 94 -13.12 -0.40 -3.90
C THR A 94 -13.65 1.01 -4.17
N ILE A 95 -13.17 1.97 -3.39
CA ILE A 95 -13.13 3.38 -3.75
C ILE A 95 -11.67 3.70 -4.02
N PHE A 96 -11.38 4.27 -5.20
CA PHE A 96 -10.02 4.48 -5.68
C PHE A 96 -9.87 5.93 -6.16
N THR A 97 -8.75 6.56 -5.80
CA THR A 97 -8.44 7.95 -6.12
C THR A 97 -6.96 8.09 -6.45
N GLY A 98 -6.63 8.96 -7.41
CA GLY A 98 -5.33 8.92 -8.10
C GLY A 98 -5.36 7.92 -9.26
N SER A 99 -4.50 8.12 -10.24
CA SER A 99 -4.31 7.23 -11.39
C SER A 99 -2.97 6.54 -11.24
N ARG A 100 -2.89 5.26 -11.60
CA ARG A 100 -1.63 4.54 -11.56
C ARG A 100 -0.60 5.17 -12.51
N TYR A 101 0.52 5.63 -11.97
CA TYR A 101 1.73 5.89 -12.74
C TYR A 101 2.47 4.57 -13.00
N ASN A 102 2.92 4.35 -14.24
CA ASN A 102 3.57 3.08 -14.61
C ASN A 102 5.11 3.19 -14.66
N GLY A 103 5.68 4.28 -14.14
CA GLY A 103 7.11 4.59 -14.29
C GLY A 103 7.47 5.11 -15.68
N GLY A 104 8.69 5.64 -15.82
CA GLY A 104 9.21 6.16 -17.08
C GLY A 104 10.37 7.12 -16.88
N ASN A 105 10.97 7.60 -17.98
CA ASN A 105 11.88 8.73 -17.92
C ASN A 105 11.06 10.02 -17.98
N GLU A 106 10.70 10.58 -16.83
CA GLU A 106 9.98 11.86 -16.81
C GLU A 106 10.90 13.05 -17.08
N SER A 107 10.31 14.08 -17.69
CA SER A 107 10.90 15.41 -17.72
C SER A 107 10.41 16.20 -16.51
N MET A 108 11.28 17.01 -15.93
CA MET A 108 10.93 17.91 -14.85
C MET A 108 10.62 19.31 -15.39
N ASP A 109 9.68 20.01 -14.77
CA ASP A 109 9.47 21.43 -15.02
C ASP A 109 10.62 22.28 -14.41
N ALA A 110 10.57 23.60 -14.62
CA ALA A 110 11.60 24.53 -14.14
C ALA A 110 11.75 24.56 -12.60
N TYR A 111 10.86 23.90 -11.88
CA TYR A 111 10.76 23.89 -10.42
C TYR A 111 10.99 22.49 -9.84
N GLY A 112 11.39 21.53 -10.67
CA GLY A 112 11.75 20.18 -10.24
C GLY A 112 10.56 19.26 -10.02
N ARG A 113 9.39 19.56 -10.59
CA ARG A 113 8.21 18.68 -10.52
C ARG A 113 8.08 17.89 -11.82
N SER A 114 7.60 16.65 -11.72
CA SER A 114 7.24 15.89 -12.92
C SER A 114 6.21 16.64 -13.77
N VAL A 115 6.36 16.62 -15.08
CA VAL A 115 5.35 17.16 -16.00
C VAL A 115 4.22 16.17 -16.27
N GLU A 116 4.38 14.91 -15.86
CA GLU A 116 3.39 13.86 -16.04
C GLU A 116 2.22 14.07 -15.07
N TYR A 117 1.00 14.04 -15.61
CA TYR A 117 -0.19 14.31 -14.81
C TYR A 117 -0.46 13.19 -13.81
N SER A 118 -0.36 11.93 -14.24
CA SER A 118 -0.60 10.78 -13.35
C SER A 118 0.41 10.72 -12.20
N TYR A 119 1.62 11.27 -12.39
CA TYR A 119 2.60 11.39 -11.32
C TYR A 119 2.17 12.42 -10.26
N ARG A 120 1.28 13.36 -10.58
CA ARG A 120 0.94 14.50 -9.71
C ARG A 120 -0.52 14.50 -9.26
N ASP A 121 -1.30 13.51 -9.66
CA ASP A 121 -2.75 13.58 -9.54
C ASP A 121 -3.27 13.34 -8.11
N VAL A 122 -2.43 12.76 -7.23
CA VAL A 122 -2.61 12.85 -5.78
C VAL A 122 -2.07 14.19 -5.28
N ASN A 123 -2.92 15.22 -5.42
CA ASN A 123 -2.63 16.55 -4.88
C ASN A 123 -2.48 16.51 -3.34
N PRO A 124 -1.50 17.19 -2.73
CA PRO A 124 -1.29 17.15 -1.27
C PRO A 124 -2.43 17.77 -0.47
N GLY A 125 -3.17 18.72 -1.04
CA GLY A 125 -4.40 19.24 -0.43
C GLY A 125 -5.46 18.14 -0.30
N PHE A 126 -5.66 17.35 -1.35
CA PHE A 126 -6.53 16.17 -1.30
C PHE A 126 -6.00 15.12 -0.31
N PHE A 127 -4.71 14.77 -0.38
CA PHE A 127 -4.08 13.83 0.56
C PHE A 127 -4.30 14.22 2.02
N HIS A 128 -4.05 15.49 2.36
CA HIS A 128 -4.21 16.00 3.72
C HIS A 128 -5.67 15.92 4.18
N ILE A 129 -6.62 16.32 3.32
CA ILE A 129 -8.05 16.20 3.61
C ILE A 129 -8.43 14.73 3.83
N ALA A 130 -8.02 13.83 2.92
CA ALA A 130 -8.32 12.41 3.01
C ALA A 130 -7.76 11.80 4.30
N ALA A 131 -6.47 12.04 4.59
CA ALA A 131 -5.80 11.50 5.76
C ALA A 131 -6.45 12.00 7.07
N THR A 132 -6.65 13.31 7.21
CA THR A 132 -7.24 13.89 8.43
C THR A 132 -8.70 13.51 8.63
N ASN A 133 -9.49 13.39 7.56
CA ASN A 133 -10.91 13.02 7.69
C ASN A 133 -11.08 11.52 7.92
N LEU A 134 -10.45 10.66 7.11
CA LEU A 134 -10.60 9.21 7.25
C LEU A 134 -10.09 8.75 8.62
N LEU A 135 -8.82 9.04 8.94
CA LEU A 135 -8.19 8.58 10.18
C LEU A 135 -8.68 9.35 11.40
N GLY A 136 -8.78 10.68 11.30
CA GLY A 136 -9.05 11.55 12.46
C GLY A 136 -10.52 11.76 12.79
N LYS A 137 -11.42 11.72 11.81
CA LYS A 137 -12.85 12.07 12.01
C LYS A 137 -13.82 10.93 11.77
N LEU A 138 -13.52 10.05 10.82
CA LEU A 138 -14.43 9.00 10.38
C LEU A 138 -14.11 7.64 11.00
N ASN A 139 -13.03 7.52 11.78
CA ASN A 139 -12.54 6.26 12.32
C ASN A 139 -12.42 5.19 11.22
N HIS A 140 -11.88 5.60 10.08
CA HIS A 140 -11.71 4.79 8.89
C HIS A 140 -10.26 4.87 8.44
N THR A 141 -9.79 3.89 7.68
CA THR A 141 -8.43 3.91 7.12
C THR A 141 -8.43 3.80 5.59
N PHE A 142 -7.26 3.92 4.99
CA PHE A 142 -7.05 3.77 3.56
C PHE A 142 -5.74 3.05 3.30
N ILE A 143 -5.59 2.63 2.06
CA ILE A 143 -4.43 1.95 1.50
C ILE A 143 -3.81 2.91 0.50
N ILE A 144 -2.48 2.96 0.48
CA ILE A 144 -1.73 3.72 -0.51
C ILE A 144 -0.88 2.80 -1.37
N ASP A 145 -0.58 3.21 -2.59
CA ASP A 145 0.69 2.82 -3.19
C ASP A 145 1.78 3.75 -2.67
N ARG A 146 2.77 3.17 -1.99
CA ARG A 146 3.84 3.92 -1.33
C ARG A 146 4.74 4.68 -2.30
N TYR A 147 4.89 4.19 -3.54
CA TYR A 147 5.83 4.75 -4.50
C TYR A 147 5.17 4.97 -5.85
N ALA A 148 5.33 6.16 -6.42
CA ALA A 148 5.00 6.41 -7.83
C ALA A 148 6.06 5.79 -8.73
N GLY A 149 5.83 4.56 -9.21
CA GLY A 149 6.78 3.84 -10.03
C GLY A 149 6.23 2.56 -10.67
N TYR A 150 7.11 1.78 -11.29
CA TYR A 150 6.69 0.57 -12.01
C TYR A 150 6.13 -0.51 -11.06
N GLY A 151 6.82 -0.74 -9.95
CA GLY A 151 6.40 -1.68 -8.91
C GLY A 151 5.39 -1.04 -7.98
N VAL A 152 4.28 -1.74 -7.72
CA VAL A 152 3.17 -1.25 -6.89
C VAL A 152 3.27 -1.85 -5.48
N TRP A 153 3.25 -0.99 -4.47
CA TRP A 153 3.43 -1.39 -3.07
C TRP A 153 2.26 -0.90 -2.21
N ASN A 154 1.23 -1.73 -2.10
CA ASN A 154 0.05 -1.41 -1.30
C ASN A 154 0.36 -1.47 0.19
N GLN A 155 0.11 -0.36 0.90
CA GLN A 155 0.34 -0.25 2.35
C GLN A 155 -0.93 0.18 3.07
N PRO A 156 -1.46 -0.62 4.02
CA PRO A 156 -2.57 -0.20 4.86
C PRO A 156 -2.06 0.80 5.90
N VAL A 157 -2.60 2.01 5.84
CA VAL A 157 -2.25 3.08 6.79
C VAL A 157 -2.96 2.80 8.12
N TYR A 158 -2.37 3.20 9.25
CA TYR A 158 -3.08 3.23 10.53
C TYR A 158 -3.01 4.59 11.24
N GLY A 159 -2.11 5.48 10.80
CA GLY A 159 -1.91 6.75 11.48
C GLY A 159 -1.45 7.87 10.55
N PHE A 160 -1.79 9.10 10.95
CA PHE A 160 -1.34 10.32 10.32
C PHE A 160 -1.10 11.37 11.41
N GLU A 161 0.09 11.95 11.42
CA GLU A 161 0.53 12.88 12.45
C GLU A 161 1.10 14.13 11.80
N VAL A 162 0.50 15.29 12.05
CA VAL A 162 1.07 16.58 11.66
C VAL A 162 2.11 16.99 12.69
N ILE A 163 3.37 17.07 12.25
CA ILE A 163 4.53 17.39 13.09
C ILE A 163 4.72 18.90 13.16
N GLU A 164 4.60 19.57 12.00
CA GLU A 164 4.76 21.00 11.87
C GLU A 164 3.63 21.58 11.02
N GLN A 165 3.13 22.74 11.44
CA GLN A 165 2.14 23.53 10.72
C GLN A 165 2.48 25.01 10.84
N THR A 166 2.92 25.61 9.74
CA THR A 166 3.40 27.00 9.72
C THR A 166 2.59 27.81 8.70
N SER A 167 1.88 28.84 9.17
CA SER A 167 1.15 29.76 8.29
C SER A 167 2.10 30.71 7.59
N MET A 168 1.86 30.97 6.31
CA MET A 168 2.68 31.82 5.45
C MET A 168 1.80 32.66 4.53
N THR A 169 2.29 33.84 4.18
CA THR A 169 1.77 34.59 3.02
C THR A 169 2.22 33.91 1.72
N LEU A 170 1.51 34.20 0.62
CA LEU A 170 1.90 33.75 -0.72
C LEU A 170 3.32 34.19 -1.08
N GLN A 171 3.71 35.41 -0.73
CA GLN A 171 5.04 35.95 -1.02
C GLN A 171 6.13 35.22 -0.23
N GLU A 172 5.91 34.94 1.05
CA GLU A 172 6.86 34.19 1.87
C GLU A 172 7.05 32.77 1.33
N ALA A 173 5.96 32.06 1.00
CA ALA A 173 6.04 30.73 0.41
C ALA A 173 6.77 30.74 -0.95
N ALA A 174 6.44 31.71 -1.82
CA ALA A 174 7.07 31.88 -3.13
C ALA A 174 8.59 32.07 -3.03
N GLN A 175 9.03 32.95 -2.12
CA GLN A 175 10.45 33.22 -1.91
C GLN A 175 11.17 32.04 -1.27
N THR A 176 10.56 31.42 -0.27
CA THR A 176 11.19 30.36 0.53
C THR A 176 11.42 29.10 -0.28
N PHE A 177 10.39 28.63 -1.00
CA PHE A 177 10.43 27.32 -1.66
C PHE A 177 10.78 27.39 -3.14
N TYR A 178 10.50 28.51 -3.81
CA TYR A 178 10.65 28.63 -5.26
C TYR A 178 11.59 29.76 -5.70
N ARG A 179 12.06 30.61 -4.76
CA ARG A 179 12.89 31.80 -5.03
C ARG A 179 12.21 32.77 -6.01
N LEU A 180 10.90 32.92 -5.86
CA LEU A 180 10.04 33.77 -6.70
C LEU A 180 9.45 34.93 -5.91
N ASN A 181 9.14 36.02 -6.62
CA ASN A 181 8.46 37.18 -6.04
C ASN A 181 6.95 36.99 -5.81
N ALA A 182 6.35 36.05 -6.52
CA ALA A 182 4.92 35.76 -6.46
C ALA A 182 4.71 34.24 -6.51
N TYR A 183 3.68 33.76 -5.80
CA TYR A 183 3.33 32.34 -5.76
C TYR A 183 2.67 31.95 -7.09
N PRO A 184 3.23 31.00 -7.86
CA PRO A 184 2.83 30.81 -9.26
C PRO A 184 1.77 29.71 -9.45
N TRP A 185 1.35 29.01 -8.40
CA TRP A 185 0.65 27.73 -8.54
C TRP A 185 -0.87 27.85 -8.55
N ASN A 186 -1.41 28.77 -7.75
CA ASN A 186 -2.85 28.92 -7.64
C ASN A 186 -3.23 30.37 -7.36
N ASP A 187 -3.72 31.07 -8.39
CA ASP A 187 -4.16 32.46 -8.29
C ASP A 187 -5.37 32.65 -7.35
N ASN A 188 -6.08 31.57 -6.99
CA ASN A 188 -7.19 31.60 -6.05
C ASN A 188 -6.75 31.45 -4.58
N ALA A 189 -5.49 31.05 -4.34
CA ALA A 189 -4.94 30.97 -3.00
C ALA A 189 -4.84 32.37 -2.38
N SER A 190 -5.21 32.49 -1.11
CA SER A 190 -5.16 33.73 -0.32
C SER A 190 -4.13 33.63 0.80
N SER A 191 -3.86 32.42 1.30
CA SER A 191 -2.81 32.11 2.27
C SER A 191 -2.26 30.72 2.02
N ILE A 192 -1.08 30.44 2.60
CA ILE A 192 -0.40 29.16 2.50
C ILE A 192 -0.18 28.60 3.90
N VAL A 193 -0.25 27.28 4.04
CA VAL A 193 0.20 26.59 5.25
C VAL A 193 1.23 25.54 4.85
N HIS A 194 2.45 25.68 5.36
CA HIS A 194 3.49 24.66 5.23
C HIS A 194 3.27 23.56 6.27
N ILE A 195 3.28 22.32 5.80
CA ILE A 195 3.02 21.13 6.60
C ILE A 195 4.19 20.17 6.48
N THR A 196 4.63 19.65 7.62
CA THR A 196 5.39 18.40 7.71
C THR A 196 4.56 17.38 8.47
N ALA A 197 4.32 16.21 7.88
CA ALA A 197 3.49 15.18 8.49
C ALA A 197 4.04 13.76 8.27
N ASN A 198 3.84 12.88 9.24
CA ASN A 198 4.10 11.45 9.13
C ASN A 198 2.83 10.70 8.74
N LEU A 199 2.96 9.77 7.79
CA LEU A 199 2.00 8.72 7.52
C LEU A 199 2.56 7.41 8.07
N LEU A 200 1.75 6.65 8.81
CA LEU A 200 2.19 5.46 9.55
C LEU A 200 1.48 4.20 9.01
N TRP A 201 2.24 3.13 8.82
CA TRP A 201 1.74 1.78 8.47
C TRP A 201 2.58 0.72 9.20
N ASN A 202 2.14 -0.53 9.16
CA ASN A 202 2.87 -1.62 9.80
C ASN A 202 3.16 -2.76 8.81
N ASN A 203 4.45 -3.08 8.66
CA ASN A 203 4.93 -4.23 7.87
C ASN A 203 5.32 -5.43 8.75
N ASP A 204 5.05 -5.34 10.05
CA ASP A 204 5.46 -6.34 11.01
C ASP A 204 4.71 -7.67 10.80
N VAL A 205 5.46 -8.76 10.92
CA VAL A 205 5.02 -10.15 10.74
C VAL A 205 5.00 -10.91 12.07
N ASP A 206 5.14 -10.20 13.20
CA ASP A 206 5.34 -10.69 14.58
C ASP A 206 4.21 -11.53 15.21
N ALA A 207 3.39 -12.20 14.41
CA ALA A 207 2.32 -13.05 14.94
C ALA A 207 2.83 -14.43 15.44
N ASP A 208 3.98 -14.94 14.97
CA ASP A 208 4.66 -16.13 15.53
C ASP A 208 6.06 -16.37 14.90
N VAL A 209 7.04 -15.47 15.10
CA VAL A 209 8.37 -15.60 14.47
C VAL A 209 9.23 -16.61 15.23
N ARG A 210 9.12 -17.89 14.87
CA ARG A 210 10.18 -18.88 15.17
C ARG A 210 11.04 -19.26 13.98
N ASP A 211 10.64 -19.00 12.73
CA ASP A 211 11.42 -19.43 11.54
C ASP A 211 11.13 -18.65 10.23
N SER A 212 10.59 -17.43 10.25
CA SER A 212 10.32 -16.70 9.00
C SER A 212 11.55 -15.93 8.46
N ILE A 213 12.00 -16.30 7.26
CA ILE A 213 13.05 -15.64 6.45
C ILE A 213 12.48 -14.38 5.73
N LEU A 214 11.21 -14.04 5.95
CA LEU A 214 10.55 -12.90 5.32
C LEU A 214 10.91 -11.60 6.03
N VAL A 215 12.05 -11.04 5.67
CA VAL A 215 12.44 -9.68 6.06
C VAL A 215 11.71 -8.70 5.14
N MET A 216 10.52 -8.23 5.53
CA MET A 216 9.99 -7.00 4.96
C MET A 216 10.76 -5.82 5.54
N ASN A 217 11.11 -4.83 4.70
CA ASN A 217 11.71 -3.60 5.20
C ASN A 217 10.75 -2.96 6.22
N SER A 218 11.25 -2.80 7.44
CA SER A 218 10.49 -2.36 8.61
C SER A 218 10.17 -0.88 8.61
N ASP A 219 10.23 -0.18 7.48
CA ASP A 219 9.89 1.25 7.39
C ASP A 219 8.42 1.39 7.80
N PRO A 220 8.14 1.90 9.02
CA PRO A 220 6.78 1.92 9.56
C PRO A 220 6.07 3.23 9.19
N SER A 221 6.73 4.08 8.40
CA SER A 221 6.24 5.41 8.07
C SER A 221 6.93 6.03 6.86
N ALA A 222 6.30 7.09 6.34
CA ALA A 222 6.94 8.10 5.52
C ALA A 222 6.61 9.50 6.06
N THR A 223 7.59 10.39 5.97
CA THR A 223 7.39 11.81 6.23
C THR A 223 7.15 12.53 4.90
N TYR A 224 6.11 13.34 4.87
CA TYR A 224 5.76 14.18 3.75
C TYR A 224 5.84 15.65 4.11
N GLU A 225 6.31 16.45 3.16
CA GLU A 225 6.40 17.90 3.26
C GLU A 225 5.67 18.54 2.09
N TYR A 226 4.77 19.49 2.37
CA TYR A 226 3.93 20.12 1.36
C TYR A 226 3.39 21.46 1.82
N LEU A 227 2.91 22.23 0.85
CA LEU A 227 2.11 23.42 1.04
C LEU A 227 0.64 23.09 0.87
N LEU A 228 -0.20 23.61 1.76
CA LEU A 228 -1.64 23.72 1.55
C LEU A 228 -1.97 25.12 1.07
N GLU A 229 -2.80 25.19 0.04
CA GLU A 229 -3.32 26.44 -0.51
C GLU A 229 -4.71 26.68 0.06
N LEU A 230 -4.91 27.83 0.73
CA LEU A 230 -6.17 28.16 1.38
C LEU A 230 -6.84 29.33 0.68
N ASN A 231 -8.16 29.30 0.58
CA ASN A 231 -8.95 30.45 0.12
C ASN A 231 -9.21 31.45 1.27
N LYS A 232 -9.95 32.53 1.00
CA LYS A 232 -10.30 33.56 2.02
C LYS A 232 -11.17 33.05 3.18
N ALA A 233 -11.85 31.91 2.99
CA ALA A 233 -12.64 31.25 4.02
C ALA A 233 -11.82 30.20 4.80
N GLU A 234 -10.51 30.16 4.60
CA GLU A 234 -9.58 29.18 5.20
C GLU A 234 -9.86 27.72 4.79
N GLU A 235 -10.54 27.53 3.66
CA GLU A 235 -10.76 26.19 3.10
C GLU A 235 -9.55 25.80 2.24
N ILE A 236 -9.12 24.54 2.37
CA ILE A 236 -8.08 23.95 1.53
C ILE A 236 -8.62 23.82 0.10
N ILE A 237 -7.95 24.48 -0.85
CA ILE A 237 -8.32 24.50 -2.27
C ILE A 237 -7.24 23.92 -3.19
N GLY A 238 -6.13 23.44 -2.61
CA GLY A 238 -5.04 22.84 -3.35
C GLY A 238 -3.81 22.66 -2.47
N GLY A 239 -2.68 22.47 -3.13
CA GLY A 239 -1.40 22.28 -2.47
C GLY A 239 -0.31 21.81 -3.41
N GLU A 240 0.92 21.92 -2.95
CA GLU A 240 2.13 21.57 -3.69
C GLU A 240 3.07 20.72 -2.83
N TRP A 241 3.55 19.61 -3.38
CA TRP A 241 4.58 18.81 -2.72
C TRP A 241 5.89 19.59 -2.67
N LEU A 242 6.75 19.26 -1.69
CA LEU A 242 8.03 19.91 -1.50
C LEU A 242 9.16 18.91 -1.35
N ASN A 243 10.37 19.35 -1.72
CA ASN A 243 11.62 18.64 -1.43
C ASN A 243 11.56 17.16 -1.88
N LYS A 244 11.86 16.22 -0.98
CA LYS A 244 11.81 14.78 -1.27
C LYS A 244 10.39 14.31 -1.59
N SER A 245 9.37 14.99 -1.10
CA SER A 245 7.98 14.63 -1.38
C SER A 245 7.55 15.02 -2.79
N ASN A 246 8.36 15.74 -3.57
CA ASN A 246 8.13 15.84 -5.02
C ASN A 246 8.29 14.49 -5.72
N ASP A 247 9.20 13.65 -5.22
CA ASP A 247 9.52 12.36 -5.85
C ASP A 247 9.03 11.16 -5.01
N ASN A 248 8.70 11.40 -3.75
CA ASN A 248 8.28 10.38 -2.80
C ASN A 248 6.98 10.81 -2.13
N HIS A 249 5.89 10.60 -2.84
CA HIS A 249 4.51 10.76 -2.38
C HIS A 249 3.68 9.56 -2.85
N PRO A 250 2.49 9.32 -2.28
CA PRO A 250 1.61 8.24 -2.74
C PRO A 250 1.21 8.41 -4.20
N ASP A 251 1.20 7.33 -4.97
CA ASP A 251 0.71 7.32 -6.37
C ASP A 251 -0.82 7.31 -6.42
N PHE A 252 -1.45 6.57 -5.50
CA PHE A 252 -2.89 6.53 -5.36
C PHE A 252 -3.30 6.16 -3.93
N ILE A 253 -4.55 6.49 -3.61
CA ILE A 253 -5.22 6.18 -2.33
C ILE A 253 -6.49 5.40 -2.65
N TRP A 254 -6.73 4.32 -1.90
CA TRP A 254 -7.93 3.52 -2.06
C TRP A 254 -8.35 2.81 -0.77
N PHE A 255 -9.58 2.33 -0.71
CA PHE A 255 -10.03 1.45 0.36
C PHE A 255 -11.15 0.52 -0.10
N PRO A 256 -11.25 -0.68 0.49
CA PRO A 256 -12.31 -1.62 0.17
C PRO A 256 -13.65 -1.18 0.81
N LYS A 257 -14.77 -1.45 0.12
CA LYS A 257 -16.12 -1.13 0.61
C LYS A 257 -16.67 -2.17 1.58
N GLY A 258 -16.06 -3.34 1.67
CA GLY A 258 -16.51 -4.43 2.52
C GLY A 258 -15.79 -5.73 2.24
N LYS A 259 -16.14 -6.75 3.03
CA LYS A 259 -15.57 -8.10 2.95
C LYS A 259 -16.12 -8.89 1.76
N PRO A 260 -15.43 -9.96 1.32
CA PRO A 260 -16.04 -10.98 0.48
C PRO A 260 -17.34 -11.53 1.08
N THR A 261 -18.26 -12.02 0.25
CA THR A 261 -19.49 -12.65 0.74
C THR A 261 -19.17 -14.01 1.36
N SER A 262 -19.94 -14.43 2.37
CA SER A 262 -19.66 -15.66 3.14
C SER A 262 -19.64 -16.94 2.30
N ASP A 263 -20.37 -16.97 1.18
CA ASP A 263 -20.44 -18.08 0.23
C ASP A 263 -19.29 -18.10 -0.79
N THR A 264 -18.37 -17.14 -0.71
CA THR A 264 -17.22 -17.05 -1.61
C THR A 264 -16.34 -18.29 -1.51
N VAL A 265 -16.03 -18.86 -2.67
CA VAL A 265 -15.04 -19.92 -2.87
C VAL A 265 -14.13 -19.51 -4.02
N THR A 266 -12.82 -19.49 -3.78
CA THR A 266 -11.84 -19.10 -4.80
C THR A 266 -11.75 -20.12 -5.94
N SER A 267 -11.14 -19.73 -7.05
CA SER A 267 -10.83 -20.56 -8.22
C SER A 267 -10.05 -21.83 -7.86
N ILE A 268 -9.27 -21.79 -6.77
CA ILE A 268 -8.51 -22.94 -6.27
C ILE A 268 -9.26 -23.78 -5.24
N GLY A 269 -10.47 -23.36 -4.84
CA GLY A 269 -11.36 -24.07 -3.91
C GLY A 269 -11.24 -23.64 -2.45
N LEU A 270 -10.65 -22.47 -2.16
CA LEU A 270 -10.52 -21.95 -0.79
C LEU A 270 -11.82 -21.26 -0.37
N SER A 271 -12.43 -21.75 0.71
CA SER A 271 -13.72 -21.23 1.20
C SER A 271 -13.53 -20.09 2.19
N TYR A 272 -14.14 -18.94 1.90
CA TYR A 272 -14.08 -17.77 2.79
C TYR A 272 -14.77 -18.02 4.13
N ALA A 273 -15.91 -18.72 4.16
CA ALA A 273 -16.55 -19.10 5.42
C ALA A 273 -15.61 -19.91 6.35
N ASN A 274 -14.84 -20.84 5.79
CA ASN A 274 -13.90 -21.65 6.58
C ASN A 274 -12.74 -20.81 7.13
N VAL A 275 -12.17 -19.93 6.30
CA VAL A 275 -11.07 -19.05 6.72
C VAL A 275 -11.54 -18.00 7.72
N ALA A 276 -12.73 -17.42 7.52
CA ALA A 276 -13.36 -16.50 8.47
C ALA A 276 -13.60 -17.15 9.84
N MET A 277 -13.99 -18.43 9.87
CA MET A 277 -14.12 -19.19 11.11
C MET A 277 -12.76 -19.35 11.84
N LEU A 278 -11.68 -19.63 11.10
CA LEU A 278 -10.33 -19.70 11.67
C LEU A 278 -9.88 -18.33 12.19
N LEU A 279 -10.12 -17.24 11.45
CA LEU A 279 -9.82 -15.87 11.86
C LEU A 279 -10.51 -15.51 13.18
N GLU A 280 -11.82 -15.77 13.29
CA GLU A 280 -12.58 -15.49 14.52
C GLU A 280 -12.03 -16.27 15.72
N LYS A 281 -11.69 -17.56 15.53
CA LYS A 281 -11.09 -18.36 16.59
C LYS A 281 -9.71 -17.86 17.01
N ALA A 282 -8.88 -17.52 16.02
CA ALA A 282 -7.51 -17.06 16.22
C ALA A 282 -7.47 -15.67 16.88
N ALA A 283 -8.39 -14.78 16.51
CA ALA A 283 -8.55 -13.46 17.13
C ALA A 283 -9.07 -13.55 18.57
N ALA A 284 -9.96 -14.52 18.85
CA ALA A 284 -10.51 -14.73 20.19
C ALA A 284 -9.62 -15.62 21.09
N CYS A 285 -8.51 -16.15 20.58
CA CYS A 285 -7.71 -17.20 21.25
C CYS A 285 -8.54 -18.38 21.76
N SER A 286 -9.62 -18.72 21.04
CA SER A 286 -10.50 -19.82 21.45
C SER A 286 -9.93 -21.13 20.92
N HIS A 287 -9.54 -22.04 21.82
CA HIS A 287 -9.18 -23.39 21.44
C HIS A 287 -10.41 -24.15 20.93
N SER A 288 -10.34 -24.75 19.73
CA SER A 288 -11.32 -25.77 19.34
C SER A 288 -11.10 -27.00 20.20
N THR A 289 -12.16 -27.46 20.87
CA THR A 289 -12.30 -28.86 21.31
C THR A 289 -12.52 -29.77 20.12
#